data_AF-W7IHU7-F1
#
_entry.id   AF-W7IHU7-F1
#
_cell.length_a   1.000
_cell.length_b   1.000
_cell.length_c   1.000
_cell.angle_alpha   90.00
_cell.angle_beta   90.00
_cell.angle_gamma   90.00
#
_symmetry.space_group_name_H-M   'P 1'
#
loop_
_entity.id
_entity.type
_entity.pdbx_description
1 polymer ?
#
loop_
_entity_poly.entity_id
_entity_poly.type
_entity_poly.pdbx_seq_one_letter_code
_entity_poly.pdbx_strand_id
1 'polypeptide(L)'
;MQTATRRPAAKALCLFCSFRRIHSPASRRLPFAPRWRLTPRPIRASPTQLVRPPLHGIRYQSSKTSKAGPIPPAPTSLYSSDDTKSYDQLFDAINEKLFLQTVGESPKIPRETEVILAFKALQRLAASSPPTKLQDSKTPKSNPNDAILSLTGRPGSNGATNQNLDTSFLEPVQQSEETIEAEKAAKLNAPVSPIMDMAYHIAIHPYTFISPRVLTEYIKLAAILKDPSTLPSIFKLYANKPVLHDVSKPAKKPFPNAPNNAIPYDCAKAGLQVAIAAKNMPLALEIIDNSVSTRAWCRRKLVTKLLPFTATIGAIPIGLYKIADWIAQFQEQWLHEKAMTYAFLGFMTYYICTGSLGLIALLTWNDHMIRVNWIPGVYLRERWFMEEQRALTDRVAMAWGYQEPYKRGLESGWEWEMLRHWAGVKGMIIDSSEMVEGRELTSEKEAERLAAQDSFLARLKLKLAKPEDKKTKKRLFPS
;
A
#
# COMPACT_ATOMS: atom_id res chain seq x y z
N MET A 1 -3.52 -27.37 -30.67
CA MET A 1 -4.10 -28.40 -29.79
C MET A 1 -3.29 -28.43 -28.50
N GLN A 2 -3.66 -27.62 -27.50
CA GLN A 2 -3.20 -27.73 -26.11
C GLN A 2 -4.33 -27.27 -25.20
N THR A 3 -4.59 -28.09 -24.18
CA THR A 3 -5.80 -28.13 -23.37
C THR A 3 -5.81 -27.07 -22.27
N ALA A 4 -6.72 -26.10 -22.37
CA ALA A 4 -7.04 -25.19 -21.29
C ALA A 4 -7.83 -25.96 -20.20
N THR A 5 -7.21 -26.19 -19.05
CA THR A 5 -7.87 -26.74 -17.86
C THR A 5 -8.89 -25.74 -17.32
N ARG A 6 -10.18 -25.97 -17.62
CA ARG A 6 -11.32 -25.30 -16.98
C ARG A 6 -11.35 -25.61 -15.48
N ARG A 7 -11.36 -24.59 -14.63
CA ARG A 7 -11.73 -24.72 -13.22
C ARG A 7 -13.25 -25.00 -13.11
N PRO A 8 -13.70 -25.86 -12.19
CA PRO A 8 -15.13 -26.17 -12.05
C PRO A 8 -15.92 -24.99 -11.47
N ALA A 9 -17.12 -24.78 -12.00
CA ALA A 9 -18.08 -23.79 -11.55
C ALA A 9 -18.49 -24.06 -10.09
N ALA A 10 -18.09 -23.16 -9.19
CA ALA A 10 -18.53 -23.20 -7.80
C ALA A 10 -19.98 -22.70 -7.68
N LYS A 11 -20.85 -23.56 -7.17
CA LYS A 11 -22.25 -23.29 -6.83
C LYS A 11 -22.37 -22.02 -5.99
N ALA A 12 -23.34 -21.17 -6.33
CA ALA A 12 -23.66 -19.91 -5.66
C ALA A 12 -24.02 -20.13 -4.18
N LEU A 13 -23.00 -20.12 -3.33
CA LEU A 13 -23.14 -19.92 -1.89
C LEU A 13 -22.66 -18.51 -1.58
N CYS A 14 -23.42 -17.78 -0.77
CA CYS A 14 -23.14 -16.41 -0.35
C CYS A 14 -21.65 -16.24 0.04
N LEU A 15 -20.90 -15.45 -0.74
CA LEU A 15 -19.44 -15.26 -0.62
C LEU A 15 -19.00 -14.64 0.71
N PHE A 16 -19.94 -14.12 1.51
CA PHE A 16 -19.68 -13.70 2.88
C PHE A 16 -19.35 -14.89 3.81
N CYS A 17 -19.85 -16.09 3.49
CA CYS A 17 -19.58 -17.31 4.26
C CYS A 17 -18.27 -18.01 3.89
N SER A 18 -17.80 -17.91 2.63
CA SER A 18 -16.51 -18.51 2.22
C SER A 18 -15.32 -17.76 2.83
N PHE A 19 -15.40 -16.43 2.94
CA PHE A 19 -14.33 -15.61 3.52
C PHE A 19 -14.14 -15.83 5.03
N ARG A 20 -15.20 -16.24 5.75
CA ARG A 20 -15.13 -16.59 7.18
C ARG A 20 -14.52 -17.97 7.42
N ARG A 21 -14.60 -18.87 6.44
CA ARG A 21 -14.21 -20.29 6.58
C ARG A 21 -12.71 -20.54 6.40
N ILE A 22 -11.99 -19.66 5.69
CA ILE A 22 -10.55 -19.84 5.40
C ILE A 22 -9.64 -19.37 6.56
N HIS A 23 -10.16 -18.63 7.56
CA HIS A 23 -9.33 -18.01 8.61
C HIS A 23 -9.84 -18.16 10.05
N SER A 24 -10.52 -19.25 10.41
CA SER A 24 -10.85 -19.52 11.82
C SER A 24 -10.46 -20.95 12.19
N PRO A 25 -9.67 -21.19 13.25
CA PRO A 25 -9.52 -22.52 13.80
C PRO A 25 -10.84 -22.96 14.46
N ALA A 26 -11.04 -24.26 14.49
CA ALA A 26 -12.30 -24.95 14.74
C ALA A 26 -12.91 -24.68 16.12
N SER A 27 -14.23 -24.48 16.16
CA SER A 27 -15.07 -24.92 17.28
C SER A 27 -16.52 -25.15 16.84
N ARG A 28 -16.91 -26.42 16.97
CA ARG A 28 -18.22 -27.09 17.16
C ARG A 28 -19.47 -26.54 16.44
N ARG A 29 -20.05 -27.45 15.65
CA ARG A 29 -21.37 -27.43 15.04
C ARG A 29 -22.47 -27.65 16.09
N LEU A 30 -23.61 -26.96 15.96
CA LEU A 30 -24.95 -27.46 16.28
C LEU A 30 -25.99 -26.85 15.31
N PRO A 31 -27.13 -27.53 15.06
CA PRO A 31 -27.85 -27.45 13.79
C PRO A 31 -29.02 -26.46 13.74
N PHE A 32 -29.47 -26.23 12.51
CA PHE A 32 -30.60 -25.44 12.05
C PHE A 32 -31.96 -25.80 12.68
N ALA A 33 -32.80 -24.79 12.93
CA ALA A 33 -34.24 -24.83 12.63
C ALA A 33 -34.79 -23.39 12.43
N PRO A 34 -35.64 -23.13 11.42
CA PRO A 34 -36.22 -21.82 11.14
C PRO A 34 -37.60 -21.67 11.80
N ARG A 35 -37.91 -20.50 12.38
CA ARG A 35 -39.29 -20.16 12.75
C ARG A 35 -39.60 -18.72 12.37
N TRP A 36 -40.31 -18.60 11.25
CA TRP A 36 -41.06 -17.41 10.88
C TRP A 36 -42.20 -17.23 11.87
N ARG A 37 -42.26 -16.06 12.54
CA ARG A 37 -43.51 -15.46 13.00
C ARG A 37 -43.41 -13.96 12.89
N LEU A 38 -44.21 -13.41 11.98
CA LEU A 38 -44.61 -12.01 11.97
C LEU A 38 -45.51 -11.74 13.18
N THR A 39 -45.21 -10.70 13.93
CA THR A 39 -46.21 -9.99 14.76
C THR A 39 -45.92 -8.49 14.67
N PRO A 40 -46.87 -7.66 14.24
CA PRO A 40 -46.72 -6.21 14.19
C PRO A 40 -46.83 -5.62 15.60
N ARG A 41 -45.93 -4.70 15.96
CA ARG A 41 -46.08 -3.87 17.18
C ARG A 41 -46.87 -2.61 16.82
N PRO A 42 -47.88 -2.21 17.63
CA PRO A 42 -48.64 -1.00 17.40
C PRO A 42 -47.81 0.26 17.71
N ILE A 43 -47.92 1.23 16.82
CA ILE A 43 -47.41 2.60 16.93
C ILE A 43 -48.24 3.33 17.98
N ARG A 44 -47.60 3.77 19.07
CA ARG A 44 -48.20 4.68 20.04
C ARG A 44 -47.97 6.11 19.55
N ALA A 45 -49.03 6.75 19.09
CA ALA A 45 -49.07 8.18 18.82
C ALA A 45 -49.07 8.95 20.14
N SER A 46 -48.24 9.99 20.23
CA SER A 46 -48.36 11.05 21.23
C SER A 46 -48.15 12.41 20.54
N PRO A 47 -48.84 13.46 21.01
CA PRO A 47 -49.23 14.58 20.16
C PRO A 47 -48.13 15.64 20.01
N THR A 48 -48.23 16.28 18.85
CA THR A 48 -47.58 17.50 18.38
C THR A 48 -47.63 18.63 19.41
N GLN A 49 -46.48 19.23 19.73
CA GLN A 49 -46.40 20.65 20.07
C GLN A 49 -45.43 21.35 19.12
N LEU A 50 -45.98 22.29 18.36
CA LEU A 50 -45.26 23.22 17.51
C LEU A 50 -44.44 24.18 18.38
N VAL A 51 -43.12 24.22 18.16
CA VAL A 51 -42.30 25.40 18.48
C VAL A 51 -41.51 25.77 17.24
N ARG A 52 -41.89 26.89 16.62
CA ARG A 52 -41.16 27.57 15.54
C ARG A 52 -39.80 28.06 16.06
N PRO A 53 -38.69 27.83 15.36
CA PRO A 53 -37.52 28.70 15.46
C PRO A 53 -37.61 29.84 14.44
N PRO A 54 -37.25 31.09 14.79
CA PRO A 54 -37.20 32.20 13.86
C PRO A 54 -35.96 32.13 12.96
N LEU A 55 -36.18 32.44 11.68
CA LEU A 55 -35.17 32.74 10.68
C LEU A 55 -34.41 34.02 11.07
N HIS A 56 -33.08 33.95 11.15
CA HIS A 56 -32.22 35.13 11.14
C HIS A 56 -31.25 35.05 9.96
N GLY A 57 -31.38 36.05 9.09
CA GLY A 57 -30.65 36.19 7.85
C GLY A 57 -29.17 36.46 8.08
N ILE A 58 -28.35 35.80 7.26
CA ILE A 58 -26.92 36.04 7.15
C ILE A 58 -26.72 37.37 6.43
N ARG A 59 -26.44 38.43 7.19
CA ARG A 59 -25.99 39.72 6.67
C ARG A 59 -24.46 39.76 6.73
N TYR A 60 -23.83 39.80 5.56
CA TYR A 60 -22.43 40.19 5.43
C TYR A 60 -22.27 41.64 5.90
N GLN A 61 -21.48 41.87 6.95
CA GLN A 61 -20.89 43.17 7.23
C GLN A 61 -19.40 43.00 7.55
N SER A 62 -18.62 43.55 6.63
CA SER A 62 -17.23 43.94 6.82
C SER A 62 -17.16 45.12 7.79
N SER A 63 -16.37 44.99 8.85
CA SER A 63 -15.62 46.13 9.39
C SER A 63 -14.50 45.68 10.33
N LYS A 64 -13.34 46.29 10.08
CA LYS A 64 -12.19 46.39 10.97
C LYS A 64 -12.61 47.08 12.27
N THR A 65 -12.17 46.58 13.42
CA THR A 65 -11.58 47.38 14.52
C THR A 65 -11.20 46.46 15.68
N SER A 66 -10.00 46.70 16.18
CA SER A 66 -9.29 46.02 17.25
C SER A 66 -9.98 46.10 18.61
N LYS A 67 -10.12 44.96 19.31
CA LYS A 67 -9.95 44.88 20.76
C LYS A 67 -9.29 43.53 21.10
N ALA A 68 -8.08 43.62 21.65
CA ALA A 68 -7.26 42.50 22.07
C ALA A 68 -7.95 41.74 23.21
N GLY A 69 -8.43 40.53 22.93
CA GLY A 69 -8.68 39.52 23.95
C GLY A 69 -7.37 38.81 24.31
N PRO A 70 -7.25 38.24 25.53
CA PRO A 70 -6.02 37.63 26.00
C PRO A 70 -5.62 36.47 25.08
N ILE A 71 -4.38 36.55 24.62
CA ILE A 71 -3.68 35.56 23.80
C ILE A 71 -3.82 34.19 24.49
N PRO A 72 -4.29 33.13 23.80
CA PRO A 72 -4.23 31.79 24.36
C PRO A 72 -2.75 31.45 24.65
N PRO A 73 -2.40 30.97 25.86
CA PRO A 73 -1.01 30.70 26.19
C PRO A 73 -0.44 29.69 25.19
N ALA A 74 0.77 30.00 24.69
CA ALA A 74 1.56 29.08 23.88
C ALA A 74 1.65 27.72 24.61
N PRO A 75 1.69 26.58 23.88
CA PRO A 75 1.78 25.27 24.51
C PRO A 75 3.02 25.24 25.41
N THR A 76 2.80 25.16 26.71
CA THR A 76 3.85 25.05 27.72
C THR A 76 4.72 23.84 27.37
N SER A 77 6.01 24.06 27.14
CA SER A 77 6.95 22.97 26.86
C SER A 77 7.08 22.11 28.12
N LEU A 78 6.51 20.90 28.10
CA LEU A 78 6.64 19.94 29.21
C LEU A 78 8.09 19.49 29.46
N TYR A 79 8.97 19.69 28.49
CA TYR A 79 10.38 19.36 28.53
C TYR A 79 11.19 20.66 28.39
N SER A 80 12.15 20.86 29.28
CA SER A 80 13.07 21.99 29.21
C SER A 80 14.03 21.79 28.04
N SER A 81 14.55 22.87 27.47
CA SER A 81 15.61 22.80 26.45
C SER A 81 16.86 22.06 26.96
N ASP A 82 17.09 22.08 28.27
CA ASP A 82 18.19 21.35 28.92
C ASP A 82 17.99 19.84 28.91
N ASP A 83 16.75 19.35 29.05
CA ASP A 83 16.41 17.92 29.01
C ASP A 83 16.69 17.31 27.62
N THR A 84 16.78 18.13 26.57
CA THR A 84 17.03 17.69 25.19
C THR A 84 18.51 17.61 24.81
N LYS A 85 19.43 17.82 25.77
CA LYS A 85 20.88 17.81 25.51
C LYS A 85 21.52 16.43 25.64
N SER A 86 20.97 15.55 26.48
CA SER A 86 21.50 14.21 26.72
C SER A 86 20.41 13.16 26.57
N TYR A 87 20.78 12.01 26.00
CA TYR A 87 19.88 10.87 25.77
C TYR A 87 19.33 10.31 27.09
N ASP A 88 20.18 10.05 28.08
CA ASP A 88 19.78 9.42 29.35
C ASP A 88 18.86 10.33 30.17
N GLN A 89 19.14 11.63 30.18
CA GLN A 89 18.34 12.63 30.90
C GLN A 89 16.93 12.77 30.30
N LEU A 90 16.83 12.70 28.97
CA LEU A 90 15.55 12.74 28.29
C LEU A 90 14.74 11.47 28.57
N PHE A 91 15.39 10.30 28.61
CA PHE A 91 14.74 9.04 28.94
C PHE A 91 14.18 9.05 30.37
N ASP A 92 14.99 9.48 31.34
CA ASP A 92 14.59 9.60 32.73
C ASP A 92 13.45 10.61 32.90
N ALA A 93 13.53 11.77 32.25
CA ALA A 93 12.48 12.78 32.27
C ALA A 93 11.18 12.28 31.62
N ILE A 94 11.25 11.48 30.55
CA ILE A 94 10.08 10.85 29.93
C ILE A 94 9.49 9.81 30.87
N ASN A 95 10.30 8.95 31.47
CA ASN A 95 9.82 7.92 32.38
C ASN A 95 9.18 8.52 33.63
N GLU A 96 9.79 9.56 34.19
CA GLU A 96 9.26 10.25 35.35
C GLU A 96 7.93 10.97 35.03
N LYS A 97 7.90 11.74 33.94
CA LYS A 97 6.73 12.57 33.60
C LYS A 97 5.58 11.79 32.98
N LEU A 98 5.84 10.75 32.20
CA LEU A 98 4.79 9.95 31.54
C LEU A 98 4.41 8.68 32.30
N PHE A 99 5.34 8.01 32.99
CA PHE A 99 5.08 6.69 33.57
C PHE A 99 5.06 6.70 35.10
N LEU A 100 5.93 7.42 35.80
CA LEU A 100 5.87 7.45 37.28
C LEU A 100 4.61 8.13 37.81
N GLN A 101 4.09 9.15 37.11
CA GLN A 101 2.78 9.74 37.41
C GLN A 101 1.60 8.78 37.22
N THR A 102 1.78 7.68 36.47
CA THR A 102 0.73 6.66 36.28
C THR A 102 0.69 5.61 37.38
N VAL A 103 1.78 5.46 38.16
CA VAL A 103 1.94 4.45 39.21
C VAL A 103 1.72 5.03 40.63
N GLY A 104 1.76 6.36 40.78
CA GLY A 104 1.53 7.06 42.06
C GLY A 104 0.04 7.13 42.51
N GLU A 105 -0.21 7.83 43.61
CA GLU A 105 -1.50 7.90 44.33
C GLU A 105 -2.72 8.43 43.52
N SER A 106 -2.49 9.00 42.33
CA SER A 106 -3.56 9.33 41.38
C SER A 106 -3.18 8.85 39.97
N PRO A 107 -3.66 7.68 39.52
CA PRO A 107 -3.24 7.12 38.26
C PRO A 107 -3.88 7.90 37.10
N LYS A 108 -3.11 8.81 36.50
CA LYS A 108 -3.54 9.62 35.35
C LYS A 108 -3.01 8.99 34.07
N ILE A 109 -3.91 8.61 33.17
CA ILE A 109 -3.53 8.12 31.83
C ILE A 109 -2.93 9.28 31.04
N PRO A 110 -1.72 9.12 30.43
CA PRO A 110 -1.06 10.18 29.71
C PRO A 110 -1.94 10.65 28.55
N ARG A 111 -2.09 11.97 28.41
CA ARG A 111 -2.89 12.56 27.35
C ARG A 111 -2.16 12.41 26.01
N GLU A 112 -2.91 12.32 24.92
CA GLU A 112 -2.33 12.26 23.56
C GLU A 112 -1.34 13.41 23.29
N THR A 113 -1.62 14.60 23.84
CA THR A 113 -0.75 15.78 23.70
C THR A 113 0.61 15.60 24.36
N GLU A 114 0.68 14.92 25.51
CA GLU A 114 1.93 14.67 26.25
C GLU A 114 2.81 13.70 25.47
N VAL A 115 2.21 12.65 24.92
CA VAL A 115 2.89 11.67 24.05
C VAL A 115 3.41 12.34 22.78
N ILE A 116 2.61 13.22 22.14
CA ILE A 116 3.05 14.00 20.98
C ILE A 116 4.23 14.92 21.33
N LEU A 117 4.19 15.57 22.49
CA LEU A 117 5.28 16.44 22.95
C LEU A 117 6.56 15.66 23.20
N ALA A 118 6.47 14.45 23.76
CA ALA A 118 7.61 13.54 23.91
C ALA A 118 8.22 13.14 22.57
N PHE A 119 7.41 12.76 21.58
CA PHE A 119 7.91 12.47 20.23
C PHE A 119 8.54 13.69 19.56
N LYS A 120 8.01 14.89 19.76
CA LYS A 120 8.64 16.13 19.27
C LYS A 120 9.96 16.45 19.97
N ALA A 121 10.09 16.15 21.26
CA ALA A 121 11.35 16.27 21.98
C ALA A 121 12.40 15.31 21.41
N LEU A 122 12.01 14.06 21.15
CA LEU A 122 12.86 13.07 20.48
C LEU A 122 13.25 13.49 19.06
N GLN A 123 12.35 14.09 18.29
CA GLN A 123 12.67 14.62 16.96
C GLN A 123 13.70 15.76 17.02
N ARG A 124 13.63 16.64 18.04
CA ARG A 124 14.62 17.70 18.24
C ARG A 124 15.99 17.12 18.61
N LEU A 125 16.02 16.13 19.48
CA LEU A 125 17.24 15.39 19.83
C LEU A 125 17.85 14.70 18.59
N ALA A 126 17.00 14.07 17.77
CA ALA A 126 17.44 13.41 16.55
C ALA A 126 17.95 14.41 15.49
N ALA A 127 17.43 15.63 15.47
CA ALA A 127 17.92 16.68 14.59
C ALA A 127 19.22 17.33 15.10
N SER A 128 19.45 17.36 16.42
CA SER A 128 20.68 17.90 17.02
C SER A 128 21.81 16.87 17.08
N SER A 129 21.49 15.59 17.12
CA SER A 129 22.46 14.50 17.03
C SER A 129 22.81 14.23 15.56
N PRO A 130 24.07 14.34 15.13
CA PRO A 130 24.44 13.94 13.77
C PRO A 130 24.18 12.43 13.60
N PRO A 131 23.88 11.95 12.37
CA PRO A 131 23.65 10.54 12.13
C PRO A 131 24.87 9.78 12.63
N THR A 132 24.66 8.96 13.66
CA THR A 132 25.70 8.08 14.18
C THR A 132 26.04 7.13 13.03
N LYS A 133 27.14 7.41 12.31
CA LYS A 133 27.78 6.40 11.48
C LYS A 133 27.94 5.20 12.40
N LEU A 134 27.44 4.05 11.95
CA LEU A 134 27.61 2.78 12.64
C LEU A 134 29.02 2.74 13.24
N GLN A 135 29.08 2.53 14.55
CA GLN A 135 30.31 2.06 15.15
C GLN A 135 30.59 0.73 14.46
N ASP A 136 31.53 0.74 13.51
CA ASP A 136 32.30 -0.43 13.19
C ASP A 136 32.78 -0.96 14.53
N SER A 137 32.22 -2.10 14.93
CA SER A 137 32.71 -2.87 16.07
C SER A 137 34.22 -2.93 15.94
N LYS A 138 34.94 -2.49 16.97
CA LYS A 138 36.39 -2.63 17.09
C LYS A 138 36.80 -4.03 16.65
N THR A 139 37.23 -4.17 15.41
CA THR A 139 38.11 -5.25 15.02
C THR A 139 39.45 -4.89 15.68
N PRO A 140 40.06 -5.78 16.47
CA PRO A 140 41.44 -5.58 16.85
C PRO A 140 42.23 -5.48 15.54
N LYS A 141 43.14 -4.50 15.45
CA LYS A 141 44.07 -4.33 14.33
C LYS A 141 44.75 -5.67 14.05
N SER A 142 44.23 -6.46 13.11
CA SER A 142 44.91 -7.63 12.60
C SER A 142 45.92 -7.14 11.58
N ASN A 143 47.19 -7.41 11.85
CA ASN A 143 48.27 -7.11 10.94
C ASN A 143 47.99 -7.77 9.57
N PRO A 144 48.35 -7.13 8.45
CA PRO A 144 48.13 -7.68 7.11
C PRO A 144 48.87 -9.01 6.84
N ASN A 145 49.74 -9.45 7.75
CA ASN A 145 50.49 -10.70 7.65
C ASN A 145 49.71 -11.93 8.13
N ASP A 146 48.64 -11.77 8.91
CA ASP A 146 47.87 -12.91 9.44
C ASP A 146 46.83 -13.45 8.43
N ALA A 147 46.49 -12.67 7.40
CA ALA A 147 45.61 -13.10 6.31
C ALA A 147 46.30 -14.03 5.28
N ILE A 148 47.64 -14.06 5.27
CA ILE A 148 48.41 -14.93 4.36
C ILE A 148 48.67 -16.30 5.00
N LEU A 149 48.61 -16.40 6.34
CA LEU A 149 48.91 -17.62 7.09
C LEU A 149 47.70 -18.55 7.31
N SER A 150 46.46 -18.09 7.05
CA SER A 150 45.25 -18.91 7.17
C SER A 150 44.88 -19.70 5.89
N LEU A 151 45.67 -19.58 4.82
CA LEU A 151 45.50 -20.32 3.56
C LEU A 151 46.33 -21.63 3.48
N THR A 152 47.07 -21.99 4.53
CA THR A 152 47.79 -23.26 4.61
C THR A 152 47.07 -24.25 5.52
N GLY A 153 45.89 -24.67 5.06
CA GLY A 153 45.21 -25.85 5.59
C GLY A 153 46.00 -27.12 5.25
N ARG A 154 46.57 -27.73 6.27
CA ARG A 154 47.12 -29.10 6.25
C ARG A 154 45.97 -30.11 6.18
N PRO A 155 46.05 -31.10 5.29
CA PRO A 155 45.63 -32.45 5.65
C PRO A 155 46.76 -33.46 5.42
N GLY A 156 46.82 -34.45 6.30
CA GLY A 156 47.82 -35.50 6.28
C GLY A 156 47.67 -36.51 5.13
N SER A 157 48.83 -37.00 4.71
CA SER A 157 49.14 -38.37 4.27
C SER A 157 48.25 -39.03 3.20
N ASN A 158 48.76 -39.09 1.96
CA ASN A 158 49.19 -40.32 1.25
C ASN A 158 48.98 -40.23 -0.28
N GLY A 159 50.05 -40.46 -1.05
CA GLY A 159 49.98 -41.18 -2.33
C GLY A 159 49.80 -40.37 -3.63
N ALA A 160 50.88 -40.35 -4.42
CA ALA A 160 50.94 -40.56 -5.88
C ALA A 160 50.43 -39.47 -6.89
N THR A 161 51.43 -38.87 -7.54
CA THR A 161 51.64 -38.77 -9.01
C THR A 161 50.64 -38.07 -9.94
N ASN A 162 51.24 -37.16 -10.72
CA ASN A 162 50.97 -36.73 -12.10
C ASN A 162 50.25 -35.40 -12.39
N GLN A 163 50.94 -34.65 -13.24
CA GLN A 163 50.63 -33.38 -13.88
C GLN A 163 49.42 -33.53 -14.82
N ASN A 164 48.58 -32.50 -14.90
CA ASN A 164 48.31 -31.82 -16.17
C ASN A 164 47.58 -30.50 -15.96
N LEU A 165 48.12 -29.50 -16.65
CA LEU A 165 47.54 -28.21 -16.95
C LEU A 165 46.37 -28.44 -17.92
N ASP A 166 45.22 -27.82 -17.72
CA ASP A 166 44.49 -27.21 -18.83
C ASP A 166 43.43 -26.22 -18.39
N THR A 167 43.39 -25.16 -19.17
CA THR A 167 42.57 -23.97 -19.04
C THR A 167 41.33 -24.17 -19.90
N SER A 168 40.11 -23.97 -19.38
CA SER A 168 39.01 -23.35 -20.16
C SER A 168 37.67 -23.30 -19.41
N PHE A 169 36.94 -22.22 -19.70
CA PHE A 169 35.51 -21.94 -19.50
C PHE A 169 35.04 -21.47 -18.11
N LEU A 170 34.83 -20.15 -18.05
CA LEU A 170 34.08 -19.40 -17.03
C LEU A 170 32.59 -19.78 -17.08
N GLU A 171 32.08 -20.40 -16.02
CA GLU A 171 30.66 -20.46 -15.69
C GLU A 171 30.29 -19.37 -14.66
N PRO A 172 29.03 -18.89 -14.64
CA PRO A 172 28.60 -17.79 -13.79
C PRO A 172 28.56 -18.24 -12.33
N VAL A 173 29.19 -17.45 -11.46
CA VAL A 173 29.21 -17.62 -10.00
C VAL A 173 27.77 -17.68 -9.46
N GLN A 174 27.30 -18.89 -9.13
CA GLN A 174 26.13 -19.08 -8.30
C GLN A 174 26.49 -18.64 -6.88
N GLN A 175 25.92 -17.52 -6.42
CA GLN A 175 25.97 -17.14 -5.01
C GLN A 175 25.24 -18.22 -4.20
N SER A 176 25.97 -18.90 -3.32
CA SER A 176 25.44 -19.91 -2.39
C SER A 176 24.33 -19.32 -1.50
N GLU A 177 23.23 -20.06 -1.35
CA GLU A 177 22.05 -19.69 -0.53
C GLU A 177 22.42 -19.19 0.88
N GLU A 178 23.50 -19.72 1.47
CA GLU A 178 24.03 -19.33 2.78
C GLU A 178 24.46 -17.85 2.87
N THR A 179 25.01 -17.28 1.79
CA THR A 179 25.41 -15.86 1.76
C THR A 179 24.21 -14.92 1.67
N ILE A 180 23.16 -15.34 0.98
CA ILE A 180 21.90 -14.59 0.85
C ILE A 180 21.14 -14.61 2.18
N GLU A 181 21.13 -15.74 2.90
CA GLU A 181 20.52 -15.85 4.23
C GLU A 181 21.26 -15.04 5.30
N ALA A 182 22.59 -15.00 5.25
CA ALA A 182 23.38 -14.14 6.12
C ALA A 182 23.14 -12.65 5.86
N GLU A 183 23.06 -12.23 4.59
CA GLU A 183 22.74 -10.83 4.23
C GLU A 183 21.30 -10.44 4.60
N LYS A 184 20.33 -11.36 4.44
CA LYS A 184 18.95 -11.20 4.92
C LYS A 184 18.91 -10.99 6.43
N ALA A 185 19.59 -11.84 7.20
CA ALA A 185 19.63 -11.73 8.66
C ALA A 185 20.34 -10.45 9.11
N ALA A 186 21.41 -10.03 8.42
CA ALA A 186 22.13 -8.80 8.73
C ALA A 186 21.31 -7.53 8.44
N LYS A 187 20.54 -7.49 7.34
CA LYS A 187 19.67 -6.35 7.01
C LYS A 187 18.38 -6.31 7.85
N LEU A 188 17.89 -7.47 8.30
CA LEU A 188 16.73 -7.55 9.20
C LEU A 188 17.10 -7.12 10.63
N ASN A 189 18.34 -7.36 11.05
CA ASN A 189 18.88 -7.08 12.38
C ASN A 189 19.82 -5.86 12.42
N ALA A 190 19.61 -4.87 11.54
CA ALA A 190 20.34 -3.61 11.62
C ALA A 190 20.22 -3.03 13.05
N PRO A 191 21.33 -2.54 13.65
CA PRO A 191 21.31 -2.04 15.02
C PRO A 191 20.29 -0.90 15.11
N VAL A 192 19.24 -1.11 15.92
CA VAL A 192 18.21 -0.11 16.16
C VAL A 192 18.88 1.08 16.84
N SER A 193 18.74 2.27 16.27
CA SER A 193 19.20 3.48 16.95
C SER A 193 18.55 3.57 18.32
N PRO A 194 19.31 3.90 19.38
CA PRO A 194 18.79 3.88 20.75
C PRO A 194 17.58 4.82 20.91
N ILE A 195 17.55 5.90 20.14
CA ILE A 195 16.41 6.84 20.06
C ILE A 195 15.14 6.16 19.53
N MET A 196 15.27 5.31 18.51
CA MET A 196 14.14 4.58 17.93
C MET A 196 13.65 3.49 18.87
N ASP A 197 14.55 2.86 19.63
CA ASP A 197 14.22 1.88 20.66
C ASP A 197 13.43 2.52 21.81
N MET A 198 13.85 3.68 22.30
CA MET A 198 13.05 4.47 23.26
C MET A 198 11.67 4.83 22.72
N ALA A 199 11.60 5.34 21.49
CA ALA A 199 10.34 5.67 20.83
C ALA A 199 9.41 4.44 20.76
N TYR A 200 9.98 3.26 20.51
CA TYR A 200 9.27 1.99 20.48
C TYR A 200 8.81 1.55 21.88
N HIS A 201 9.64 1.68 22.92
CA HIS A 201 9.27 1.42 24.30
C HIS A 201 8.10 2.29 24.78
N ILE A 202 8.11 3.58 24.45
CA ILE A 202 6.98 4.50 24.74
C ILE A 202 5.71 4.01 24.04
N ALA A 203 5.84 3.55 22.79
CA ALA A 203 4.71 3.09 21.99
C ALA A 203 4.16 1.72 22.42
N ILE A 204 4.97 0.83 22.99
CA ILE A 204 4.51 -0.47 23.53
C ILE A 204 3.71 -0.30 24.82
N HIS A 205 4.04 0.72 25.63
CA HIS A 205 3.48 0.89 26.97
C HIS A 205 1.94 0.77 27.00
N PRO A 206 1.35 0.01 27.95
CA PRO A 206 -0.10 -0.27 27.94
C PRO A 206 -0.97 0.99 28.10
N TYR A 207 -0.48 2.02 28.79
CA TYR A 207 -1.23 3.28 28.99
C TYR A 207 -1.14 4.27 27.82
N THR A 208 -0.27 4.05 26.83
CA THR A 208 -0.14 5.01 25.72
C THR A 208 -1.17 4.71 24.63
N PHE A 209 -2.08 5.65 24.36
CA PHE A 209 -3.01 5.50 23.24
C PHE A 209 -2.33 5.93 21.93
N ILE A 210 -2.26 5.03 20.95
CA ILE A 210 -1.70 5.34 19.63
C ILE A 210 -2.82 5.91 18.76
N SER A 211 -2.88 7.23 18.71
CA SER A 211 -3.70 7.98 17.76
C SER A 211 -3.01 8.06 16.39
N PRO A 212 -3.76 8.26 15.28
CA PRO A 212 -3.18 8.58 13.97
C PRO A 212 -2.14 9.70 14.01
N ARG A 213 -2.33 10.73 14.86
CA ARG A 213 -1.38 11.84 15.00
C ARG A 213 -0.08 11.38 15.65
N VAL A 214 -0.17 10.58 16.70
CA VAL A 214 1.00 9.97 17.35
C VAL A 214 1.78 9.13 16.34
N LEU A 215 1.08 8.33 15.53
CA LEU A 215 1.69 7.52 14.47
C LEU A 215 2.41 8.38 13.43
N THR A 216 1.84 9.53 13.03
CA THR A 216 2.53 10.44 12.10
C THR A 216 3.83 11.00 12.68
N GLU A 217 3.85 11.35 13.97
CA GLU A 217 5.06 11.88 14.62
C GLU A 217 6.13 10.80 14.80
N TYR A 218 5.72 9.56 15.05
CA TYR A 218 6.62 8.41 15.08
C TYR A 218 7.28 8.16 13.71
N ILE A 219 6.49 8.20 12.63
CA ILE A 219 7.02 8.02 11.27
C ILE A 219 7.96 9.17 10.88
N LYS A 220 7.65 10.41 11.25
CA LYS A 220 8.54 11.55 11.03
C LYS A 220 9.86 11.38 11.76
N LEU A 221 9.84 10.86 12.99
CA LEU A 221 11.05 10.52 13.73
C LEU A 221 11.84 9.46 12.95
N ALA A 222 11.22 8.36 12.54
CA ALA A 222 11.88 7.34 11.72
C ALA A 222 12.45 7.90 10.40
N ALA A 223 11.79 8.89 9.79
CA ALA A 223 12.27 9.58 8.59
C ALA A 223 13.53 10.42 8.84
N ILE A 224 13.64 11.07 10.00
CA ILE A 224 14.83 11.84 10.39
C ILE A 224 16.02 10.90 10.63
N LEU A 225 15.78 9.78 11.32
CA LEU A 225 16.83 8.80 11.63
C LEU A 225 17.19 7.89 10.43
N LYS A 226 16.31 7.79 9.43
CA LYS A 226 16.41 6.87 8.27
C LYS A 226 16.38 5.39 8.65
N ASP A 227 15.82 5.05 9.81
CA ASP A 227 15.72 3.68 10.32
C ASP A 227 14.27 3.18 10.24
N PRO A 228 13.96 2.22 9.34
CA PRO A 228 12.60 1.70 9.18
C PRO A 228 12.31 0.42 9.99
N SER A 229 13.28 -0.11 10.74
CA SER A 229 13.23 -1.46 11.36
C SER A 229 12.00 -1.69 12.26
N THR A 230 11.58 -0.68 13.01
CA THR A 230 10.47 -0.76 13.96
C THR A 230 9.09 -0.44 13.35
N LEU A 231 9.04 0.04 12.10
CA LEU A 231 7.80 0.48 11.43
C LEU A 231 6.77 -0.64 11.22
N PRO A 232 7.13 -1.85 10.74
CA PRO A 232 6.18 -2.95 10.62
C PRO A 232 5.57 -3.35 11.97
N SER A 233 6.38 -3.35 13.03
CA SER A 233 5.93 -3.72 14.38
C SER A 233 4.92 -2.71 14.93
N ILE A 234 5.20 -1.41 14.83
CA ILE A 234 4.28 -0.37 15.30
C ILE A 234 2.95 -0.37 14.53
N PHE A 235 2.97 -0.72 13.23
CA PHE A 235 1.74 -0.84 12.42
C PHE A 235 0.88 -2.03 12.86
N LYS A 236 1.50 -3.18 13.17
CA LYS A 236 0.80 -4.31 13.79
C LYS A 236 0.26 -3.95 15.17
N LEU A 237 1.04 -3.20 15.95
CA LEU A 237 0.66 -2.78 17.29
C LEU A 237 -0.51 -1.79 17.26
N TYR A 238 -0.52 -0.83 16.33
CA TYR A 238 -1.63 0.12 16.16
C TYR A 238 -2.99 -0.56 16.01
N ALA A 239 -3.06 -1.65 15.23
CA ALA A 239 -4.31 -2.39 15.02
C ALA A 239 -4.70 -3.27 16.24
N ASN A 240 -3.70 -3.80 16.94
CA ASN A 240 -3.88 -4.81 18.00
C ASN A 240 -3.72 -4.25 19.42
N LYS A 241 -3.52 -2.94 19.61
CA LYS A 241 -3.23 -2.40 20.93
C LYS A 241 -4.47 -2.47 21.84
N PRO A 242 -4.38 -3.12 23.02
CA PRO A 242 -5.43 -3.00 24.03
C PRO A 242 -5.38 -1.58 24.63
N VAL A 243 -6.51 -0.90 24.66
CA VAL A 243 -6.59 0.48 25.17
C VAL A 243 -7.19 0.46 26.58
N LEU A 244 -6.46 1.05 27.53
CA LEU A 244 -6.99 1.42 28.84
C LEU A 244 -7.56 2.83 28.74
N HIS A 245 -8.86 2.97 29.01
CA HIS A 245 -9.51 4.28 29.13
C HIS A 245 -9.57 4.76 30.58
N ASP A 246 -9.62 3.83 31.54
CA ASP A 246 -9.62 4.08 32.97
C ASP A 246 -8.68 3.06 33.64
N VAL A 247 -7.88 3.49 34.61
CA VAL A 247 -6.94 2.59 35.32
C VAL A 247 -7.68 1.56 36.18
N SER A 248 -8.91 1.89 36.59
CA SER A 248 -9.78 0.98 37.35
C SER A 248 -10.46 -0.10 36.50
N LYS A 249 -10.51 0.06 35.17
CA LYS A 249 -11.23 -0.87 34.27
C LYS A 249 -10.26 -1.77 33.53
N PRO A 250 -10.64 -3.05 33.27
CA PRO A 250 -9.81 -3.94 32.46
C PRO A 250 -9.65 -3.40 31.04
N ALA A 251 -8.50 -3.70 30.44
CA ALA A 251 -8.18 -3.28 29.09
C ALA A 251 -9.25 -3.71 28.08
N LYS A 252 -9.72 -2.78 27.24
CA LYS A 252 -10.67 -3.14 26.20
C LYS A 252 -9.95 -3.97 25.14
N LYS A 253 -10.47 -5.18 24.87
CA LYS A 253 -9.94 -6.05 23.82
C LYS A 253 -9.95 -5.31 22.46
N PRO A 254 -8.82 -5.29 21.73
CA PRO A 254 -8.74 -4.62 20.44
C PRO A 254 -9.66 -5.28 19.40
N PHE A 255 -10.23 -4.46 18.53
CA PHE A 255 -10.93 -4.91 17.33
C PHE A 255 -10.06 -4.59 16.10
N PRO A 256 -9.11 -5.46 15.73
CA PRO A 256 -8.15 -5.17 14.67
C PRO A 256 -8.79 -5.03 13.28
N ASN A 257 -10.03 -5.50 13.12
CA ASN A 257 -10.79 -5.38 11.86
C ASN A 257 -11.74 -4.16 11.86
N ALA A 258 -11.69 -3.27 12.84
CA ALA A 258 -12.54 -2.08 12.87
C ALA A 258 -12.04 -1.03 11.86
N PRO A 259 -12.94 -0.32 11.14
CA PRO A 259 -12.53 0.72 10.19
C PRO A 259 -11.78 1.88 10.86
N ASN A 260 -12.08 2.16 12.14
CA ASN A 260 -11.42 3.22 12.91
C ASN A 260 -9.96 2.90 13.24
N ASN A 261 -9.60 1.61 13.25
CA ASN A 261 -8.24 1.15 13.55
C ASN A 261 -7.40 0.95 12.26
N ALA A 262 -7.93 1.38 11.11
CA ALA A 262 -7.18 1.30 9.87
C ALA A 262 -6.15 2.44 9.79
N ILE A 263 -4.91 2.09 9.44
CA ILE A 263 -3.81 3.05 9.27
C ILE A 263 -4.16 4.05 8.17
N PRO A 264 -4.00 5.37 8.38
CA PRO A 264 -4.22 6.36 7.32
C PRO A 264 -3.26 6.15 6.14
N TYR A 265 -3.75 6.34 4.92
CA TYR A 265 -2.95 6.16 3.70
C TYR A 265 -1.70 7.06 3.67
N ASP A 266 -1.82 8.31 4.15
CA ASP A 266 -0.69 9.24 4.18
C ASP A 266 0.43 8.76 5.12
N CYS A 267 0.06 8.12 6.24
CA CYS A 267 1.01 7.49 7.15
C CYS A 267 1.71 6.29 6.49
N ALA A 268 0.93 5.44 5.82
CA ALA A 268 1.48 4.29 5.09
C ALA A 268 2.45 4.72 3.99
N LYS A 269 2.09 5.75 3.21
CA LYS A 269 2.95 6.36 2.18
C LYS A 269 4.23 6.94 2.78
N ALA A 270 4.14 7.69 3.88
CA ALA A 270 5.31 8.27 4.54
C ALA A 270 6.23 7.18 5.11
N GLY A 271 5.68 6.17 5.79
CA GLY A 271 6.46 5.05 6.32
C GLY A 271 7.15 4.25 5.20
N LEU A 272 6.45 4.04 4.08
CA LEU A 272 7.04 3.41 2.90
C LEU A 272 8.23 4.21 2.37
N GLN A 273 8.10 5.54 2.27
CA GLN A 273 9.18 6.42 1.81
C GLN A 273 10.43 6.30 2.69
N VAL A 274 10.27 6.15 4.01
CA VAL A 274 11.41 5.90 4.93
C VAL A 274 12.08 4.57 4.60
N ALA A 275 11.29 3.51 4.36
CA ALA A 275 11.83 2.21 4.00
C ALA A 275 12.56 2.21 2.64
N ILE A 276 12.07 2.95 1.63
CA ILE A 276 12.81 3.08 0.35
C ILE A 276 14.08 3.91 0.53
N ALA A 277 14.05 4.95 1.39
CA ALA A 277 15.26 5.74 1.69
C ALA A 277 16.35 4.89 2.38
N ALA A 278 15.95 3.94 3.22
CA ALA A 278 16.84 2.98 3.87
C ALA A 278 17.21 1.78 2.98
N LYS A 279 16.67 1.69 1.76
CA LYS A 279 16.92 0.60 0.78
C LYS A 279 16.70 -0.81 1.34
N ASN A 280 15.70 -0.99 2.19
CA ASN A 280 15.39 -2.31 2.77
C ASN A 280 14.03 -2.81 2.26
N MET A 281 14.06 -3.64 1.21
CA MET A 281 12.84 -4.04 0.48
C MET A 281 11.90 -4.94 1.31
N PRO A 282 12.37 -5.96 2.04
CA PRO A 282 11.49 -6.79 2.86
C PRO A 282 10.64 -5.98 3.83
N LEU A 283 11.25 -4.98 4.50
CA LEU A 283 10.55 -4.09 5.42
C LEU A 283 9.50 -3.21 4.70
N ALA A 284 9.81 -2.75 3.48
CA ALA A 284 8.85 -1.99 2.67
C ALA A 284 7.61 -2.83 2.31
N LEU A 285 7.79 -4.11 1.96
CA LEU A 285 6.69 -5.03 1.68
C LEU A 285 5.87 -5.34 2.93
N GLU A 286 6.52 -5.56 4.07
CA GLU A 286 5.83 -5.76 5.34
C GLU A 286 5.01 -4.52 5.75
N ILE A 287 5.52 -3.31 5.50
CA ILE A 287 4.78 -2.07 5.72
C ILE A 287 3.48 -2.06 4.90
N ILE A 288 3.54 -2.47 3.62
CA ILE A 288 2.36 -2.53 2.75
C ILE A 288 1.36 -3.57 3.26
N ASP A 289 1.85 -4.75 3.66
CA ASP A 289 0.99 -5.81 4.18
C ASP A 289 0.30 -5.41 5.50
N ASN A 290 1.00 -4.73 6.41
CA ASN A 290 0.44 -4.33 7.70
C ASN A 290 -0.44 -3.07 7.63
N SER A 291 -0.43 -2.32 6.53
CA SER A 291 -1.21 -1.09 6.37
C SER A 291 -2.42 -1.28 5.47
N VAL A 292 -2.19 -1.32 4.16
CA VAL A 292 -3.23 -1.26 3.12
C VAL A 292 -3.86 -2.62 2.85
N SER A 293 -3.11 -3.72 3.03
CA SER A 293 -3.64 -5.07 2.80
C SER A 293 -4.60 -5.55 3.91
N THR A 294 -4.78 -4.76 4.97
CA THR A 294 -5.58 -5.14 6.14
C THR A 294 -7.08 -5.08 5.88
N ARG A 295 -7.84 -5.95 6.57
CA ARG A 295 -9.31 -5.93 6.54
C ARG A 295 -9.89 -4.65 7.12
N ALA A 296 -9.19 -4.02 8.07
CA ALA A 296 -9.54 -2.72 8.61
C ALA A 296 -9.54 -1.66 7.51
N TRP A 297 -8.50 -1.62 6.68
CA TRP A 297 -8.39 -0.69 5.56
C TRP A 297 -9.53 -0.87 4.56
N CYS A 298 -9.83 -2.11 4.15
CA CYS A 298 -10.94 -2.39 3.23
C CYS A 298 -12.29 -1.88 3.77
N ARG A 299 -12.54 -2.04 5.08
CA ARG A 299 -13.76 -1.54 5.73
C ARG A 299 -13.77 -0.03 5.83
N ARG A 300 -12.63 0.60 6.17
CA ARG A 300 -12.51 2.06 6.20
C ARG A 300 -12.78 2.64 4.83
N LYS A 301 -12.19 2.07 3.77
CA LYS A 301 -12.42 2.48 2.37
C LYS A 301 -13.89 2.36 1.97
N LEU A 302 -14.58 1.31 2.40
CA LEU A 302 -16.02 1.17 2.16
C LEU A 302 -16.83 2.29 2.86
N VAL A 303 -16.49 2.62 4.11
CA VAL A 303 -17.19 3.69 4.85
C VAL A 303 -16.83 5.08 4.31
N THR A 304 -15.58 5.33 3.91
CA THR A 304 -15.14 6.68 3.54
C THR A 304 -15.32 7.01 2.06
N LYS A 305 -15.33 6.01 1.17
CA LYS A 305 -15.47 6.22 -0.28
C LYS A 305 -16.82 5.76 -0.81
N LEU A 306 -17.25 4.55 -0.46
CA LEU A 306 -18.50 4.00 -1.01
C LEU A 306 -19.74 4.61 -0.34
N LEU A 307 -19.75 4.75 0.98
CA LEU A 307 -20.90 5.31 1.70
C LEU A 307 -21.29 6.73 1.23
N PRO A 308 -20.38 7.73 1.17
CA PRO A 308 -20.77 9.05 0.68
C PRO A 308 -21.22 9.01 -0.77
N PHE A 309 -20.55 8.24 -1.62
CA PHE A 309 -20.92 8.10 -3.03
C PHE A 309 -22.34 7.54 -3.20
N THR A 310 -22.67 6.45 -2.51
CA THR A 310 -24.02 5.85 -2.54
C THR A 310 -25.08 6.75 -1.91
N ALA A 311 -24.73 7.49 -0.86
CA ALA A 311 -25.63 8.46 -0.24
C ALA A 311 -25.95 9.62 -1.19
N THR A 312 -24.95 10.14 -1.92
CA THR A 312 -25.16 11.19 -2.93
C THR A 312 -26.04 10.69 -4.07
N ILE A 313 -25.78 9.50 -4.60
CA ILE A 313 -26.62 8.88 -5.65
C ILE A 313 -28.07 8.72 -5.19
N GLY A 314 -28.28 8.24 -3.95
CA GLY A 314 -29.61 8.06 -3.38
C GLY A 314 -30.36 9.37 -3.11
N ALA A 315 -29.65 10.47 -2.86
CA ALA A 315 -30.27 11.78 -2.57
C ALA A 315 -30.72 12.52 -3.84
N ILE A 316 -30.11 12.25 -5.00
CA ILE A 316 -30.39 12.97 -6.26
C ILE A 316 -31.86 12.86 -6.71
N PRO A 317 -32.53 11.69 -6.71
CA PRO A 317 -33.94 11.58 -7.10
C PRO A 317 -34.87 12.48 -6.26
N ILE A 318 -34.58 12.64 -4.97
CA ILE A 318 -35.35 13.50 -4.07
C ILE A 318 -35.17 14.97 -4.46
N GLY A 319 -33.94 15.38 -4.80
CA GLY A 319 -33.66 16.72 -5.31
C GLY A 319 -34.33 16.99 -6.65
N LEU A 320 -34.25 16.04 -7.59
CA LEU A 320 -34.89 16.15 -8.91
C LEU A 320 -36.41 16.23 -8.81
N TYR A 321 -37.04 15.53 -7.87
CA TYR A 321 -38.47 15.63 -7.61
C TYR A 321 -38.88 17.06 -7.19
N LYS A 322 -38.09 17.69 -6.32
CA LYS A 322 -38.33 19.08 -5.89
C LYS A 322 -38.08 20.10 -7.00
N ILE A 323 -37.06 19.88 -7.83
CA ILE A 323 -36.79 20.71 -9.00
C ILE A 323 -37.93 20.58 -10.02
N ALA A 324 -38.44 19.36 -10.25
CA ALA A 324 -39.58 19.13 -11.14
C ALA A 324 -40.85 19.83 -10.65
N ASP A 325 -41.14 19.78 -9.34
CA ASP A 325 -42.28 20.50 -8.72
C ASP A 325 -42.16 22.02 -8.91
N TRP A 326 -40.96 22.57 -8.71
CA TRP A 326 -40.71 24.00 -8.91
C TRP A 326 -40.87 24.44 -10.37
N ILE A 327 -40.40 23.63 -11.32
CA ILE A 327 -40.55 23.95 -12.75
C ILE A 327 -42.00 23.82 -13.21
N ALA A 328 -42.75 22.86 -12.67
CA ALA A 328 -44.16 22.66 -13.00
C ALA A 328 -45.03 23.89 -12.65
N GLN A 329 -44.63 24.70 -11.66
CA GLN A 329 -45.34 25.94 -11.31
C GLN A 329 -45.31 27.02 -12.40
N PHE A 330 -44.33 26.99 -13.31
CA PHE A 330 -44.20 27.96 -14.39
C PHE A 330 -44.93 27.55 -15.68
N GLN A 331 -45.59 26.38 -15.70
CA GLN A 331 -46.29 25.85 -16.87
C GLN A 331 -47.80 26.05 -16.73
N GLU A 332 -48.37 26.93 -17.56
CA GLU A 332 -49.83 27.20 -17.56
C GLU A 332 -50.62 26.29 -18.52
N GLN A 333 -49.94 25.61 -19.45
CA GLN A 333 -50.57 24.83 -20.52
C GLN A 333 -51.03 23.42 -20.10
N TRP A 334 -50.53 22.89 -18.98
CA TRP A 334 -50.76 21.51 -18.54
C TRP A 334 -51.22 21.47 -17.08
N LEU A 335 -51.97 20.42 -16.71
CA LEU A 335 -52.20 20.10 -15.30
C LEU A 335 -50.86 19.87 -14.58
N HIS A 336 -50.69 20.51 -13.41
CA HIS A 336 -49.47 20.47 -12.60
C HIS A 336 -48.90 19.06 -12.43
N GLU A 337 -49.76 18.08 -12.12
CA GLU A 337 -49.36 16.68 -11.93
C GLU A 337 -48.73 16.06 -13.19
N LYS A 338 -49.27 16.37 -14.38
CA LYS A 338 -48.74 15.86 -15.65
C LYS A 338 -47.42 16.53 -15.99
N ALA A 339 -47.34 17.85 -15.86
CA ALA A 339 -46.13 18.62 -16.11
C ALA A 339 -44.96 18.15 -15.21
N MET A 340 -45.23 17.97 -13.91
CA MET A 340 -44.26 17.47 -12.95
C MET A 340 -43.75 16.06 -13.30
N THR A 341 -44.67 15.15 -13.66
CA THR A 341 -44.30 13.76 -14.00
C THR A 341 -43.39 13.70 -15.21
N TYR A 342 -43.69 14.46 -16.27
CA TYR A 342 -42.85 14.52 -17.47
C TYR A 342 -41.49 15.17 -17.20
N ALA A 343 -41.46 16.27 -16.44
CA ALA A 343 -40.20 16.92 -16.05
C ALA A 343 -39.31 15.99 -15.21
N PHE A 344 -39.89 15.34 -14.20
CA PHE A 344 -39.17 14.38 -13.36
C PHE A 344 -38.63 13.20 -14.18
N LEU A 345 -39.44 12.64 -15.09
CA LEU A 345 -39.02 11.55 -15.96
C LEU A 345 -37.86 11.96 -16.89
N GLY A 346 -37.91 13.17 -17.45
CA GLY A 346 -36.83 13.74 -18.25
C GLY A 346 -35.53 13.88 -17.46
N PHE A 347 -35.58 14.46 -16.27
CA PHE A 347 -34.40 14.61 -15.42
C PHE A 347 -33.83 13.28 -14.93
N MET A 348 -34.68 12.33 -14.54
CA MET A 348 -34.23 10.99 -14.12
C MET A 348 -33.58 10.24 -15.27
N THR A 349 -34.14 10.33 -16.48
CA THR A 349 -33.55 9.71 -17.67
C THR A 349 -32.18 10.30 -17.95
N TYR A 350 -32.06 11.63 -17.95
CA TYR A 350 -30.77 12.29 -18.13
C TYR A 350 -29.76 11.89 -17.06
N TYR A 351 -30.18 11.85 -15.79
CA TYR A 351 -29.34 11.44 -14.67
C TYR A 351 -28.86 9.99 -14.78
N ILE A 352 -29.74 9.05 -15.12
CA ILE A 352 -29.38 7.63 -15.28
C ILE A 352 -28.41 7.46 -16.46
N CYS A 353 -28.71 8.08 -17.61
CA CYS A 353 -27.88 7.99 -18.79
C CYS A 353 -26.47 8.59 -18.55
N THR A 354 -26.40 9.84 -18.10
CA THR A 354 -25.12 10.51 -17.84
C THR A 354 -24.38 9.96 -16.63
N GLY A 355 -25.11 9.60 -15.58
CA GLY A 355 -24.56 8.98 -14.38
C GLY A 355 -23.95 7.61 -14.66
N SER A 356 -24.56 6.81 -15.54
CA SER A 356 -24.00 5.51 -15.95
C SER A 356 -22.68 5.67 -16.70
N LEU A 357 -22.58 6.65 -17.61
CA LEU A 357 -21.34 6.96 -18.32
C LEU A 357 -20.25 7.47 -17.36
N GLY A 358 -20.61 8.35 -16.42
CA GLY A 358 -19.69 8.84 -15.39
C GLY A 358 -19.21 7.72 -14.45
N LEU A 359 -20.09 6.76 -14.11
CA LEU A 359 -19.72 5.61 -13.31
C LEU A 359 -18.74 4.69 -14.05
N ILE A 360 -18.96 4.43 -15.35
CA ILE A 360 -18.03 3.65 -16.17
C ILE A 360 -16.68 4.38 -16.21
N ALA A 361 -16.66 5.67 -16.53
CA ALA A 361 -15.45 6.48 -16.59
C ALA A 361 -14.67 6.42 -15.26
N LEU A 362 -15.35 6.53 -14.12
CA LEU A 362 -14.74 6.46 -12.80
C LEU A 362 -14.23 5.05 -12.45
N LEU A 363 -14.93 3.99 -12.88
CA LEU A 363 -14.49 2.61 -12.70
C LEU A 363 -13.33 2.23 -13.63
N THR A 364 -13.20 2.88 -14.78
CA THR A 364 -12.11 2.67 -15.74
C THR A 364 -10.92 3.59 -15.53
N TRP A 365 -11.06 4.63 -14.71
CA TRP A 365 -9.99 5.60 -14.46
C TRP A 365 -8.77 4.90 -13.84
N ASN A 366 -7.63 4.98 -14.53
CA ASN A 366 -6.43 4.21 -14.23
C ASN A 366 -5.19 5.13 -14.15
N ASP A 367 -5.10 5.88 -13.05
CA ASP A 367 -4.15 7.01 -12.94
C ASP A 367 -2.75 6.64 -12.44
N HIS A 368 -2.51 5.37 -12.10
CA HIS A 368 -1.35 4.98 -11.29
C HIS A 368 -0.64 3.72 -11.80
N MET A 369 -0.93 3.25 -13.01
CA MET A 369 -0.22 2.12 -13.63
C MET A 369 0.99 2.65 -14.39
N ILE A 370 2.15 2.72 -13.73
CA ILE A 370 3.41 3.05 -14.41
C ILE A 370 4.17 1.76 -14.69
N ARG A 371 4.25 0.87 -13.70
CA ARG A 371 5.06 -0.34 -13.76
C ARG A 371 4.32 -1.60 -13.34
N VAL A 372 3.39 -1.46 -12.39
CA VAL A 372 2.64 -2.58 -11.82
C VAL A 372 1.22 -2.62 -12.35
N ASN A 373 0.89 -3.70 -13.04
CA ASN A 373 -0.42 -3.96 -13.66
C ASN A 373 -1.18 -5.07 -12.95
N TRP A 374 -2.49 -5.14 -13.20
CA TRP A 374 -3.32 -6.26 -12.76
C TRP A 374 -3.15 -7.44 -13.72
N ILE A 375 -3.10 -8.66 -13.19
CA ILE A 375 -3.19 -9.87 -14.03
C ILE A 375 -4.54 -9.85 -14.79
N PRO A 376 -4.57 -10.16 -16.09
CA PRO A 376 -5.82 -10.29 -16.82
C PRO A 376 -6.73 -11.33 -16.15
N GLY A 377 -7.98 -10.96 -15.90
CA GLY A 377 -8.97 -11.82 -15.21
C GLY A 377 -9.22 -11.48 -13.74
N VAL A 378 -8.47 -10.56 -13.11
CA VAL A 378 -8.82 -10.04 -11.77
C VAL A 378 -10.13 -9.23 -11.84
N TYR A 379 -11.07 -9.48 -10.93
CA TYR A 379 -12.37 -8.81 -10.91
C TYR A 379 -12.25 -7.32 -10.58
N LEU A 380 -13.10 -6.48 -11.18
CA LEU A 380 -13.12 -5.01 -10.94
C LEU A 380 -13.24 -4.65 -9.46
N ARG A 381 -14.03 -5.41 -8.69
CA ARG A 381 -14.18 -5.21 -7.25
C ARG A 381 -12.87 -5.39 -6.50
N GLU A 382 -12.11 -6.43 -6.83
CA GLU A 382 -10.82 -6.73 -6.18
C GLU A 382 -9.78 -5.68 -6.54
N ARG A 383 -9.73 -5.27 -7.82
CA ARG A 383 -8.90 -4.14 -8.27
C ARG A 383 -9.19 -2.89 -7.45
N TRP A 384 -10.47 -2.55 -7.27
CA TRP A 384 -10.84 -1.39 -6.47
C TRP A 384 -10.31 -1.49 -5.05
N PHE A 385 -10.48 -2.61 -4.33
CA PHE A 385 -9.97 -2.73 -2.95
C PHE A 385 -8.46 -2.69 -2.85
N MET A 386 -7.76 -3.24 -3.85
CA MET A 386 -6.30 -3.38 -3.84
C MET A 386 -5.59 -2.25 -4.60
N GLU A 387 -6.32 -1.25 -5.08
CA GLU A 387 -5.76 -0.15 -5.88
C GLU A 387 -4.71 0.66 -5.09
N GLU A 388 -4.94 0.95 -3.81
CA GLU A 388 -3.93 1.63 -2.99
C GLU A 388 -2.71 0.74 -2.73
N GLN A 389 -2.90 -0.57 -2.63
CA GLN A 389 -1.81 -1.52 -2.44
C GLN A 389 -0.94 -1.55 -3.70
N ARG A 390 -1.57 -1.60 -4.87
CA ARG A 390 -0.90 -1.54 -6.17
C ARG A 390 -0.13 -0.24 -6.32
N ALA A 391 -0.73 0.91 -5.98
CA ALA A 391 -0.05 2.21 -6.06
C ALA A 391 1.18 2.31 -5.13
N LEU A 392 1.15 1.71 -3.94
CA LEU A 392 2.33 1.62 -3.07
C LEU A 392 3.40 0.66 -3.63
N THR A 393 2.96 -0.47 -4.18
CA THR A 393 3.86 -1.46 -4.81
C THR A 393 4.54 -0.87 -6.04
N ASP A 394 3.82 -0.07 -6.82
CA ASP A 394 4.34 0.67 -7.98
C ASP A 394 5.44 1.65 -7.56
N ARG A 395 5.29 2.35 -6.43
CA ARG A 395 6.36 3.19 -5.88
C ARG A 395 7.59 2.41 -5.44
N VAL A 396 7.41 1.23 -4.85
CA VAL A 396 8.53 0.33 -4.53
C VAL A 396 9.21 -0.11 -5.83
N ALA A 397 8.46 -0.54 -6.83
CA ALA A 397 9.00 -0.97 -8.11
C ALA A 397 9.76 0.15 -8.85
N MET A 398 9.29 1.40 -8.73
CA MET A 398 9.99 2.58 -9.26
C MET A 398 11.25 2.96 -8.48
N ALA A 399 11.27 2.74 -7.16
CA ALA A 399 12.42 3.10 -6.32
C ALA A 399 13.56 2.07 -6.42
N TRP A 400 13.24 0.80 -6.63
CA TRP A 400 14.23 -0.29 -6.69
C TRP A 400 14.73 -0.61 -8.09
N GLY A 401 13.87 -0.52 -9.10
CA GLY A 401 14.30 -0.80 -10.47
C GLY A 401 14.73 0.45 -11.24
N TYR A 402 15.06 0.27 -12.51
CA TYR A 402 15.47 1.36 -13.38
C TYR A 402 14.33 2.35 -13.61
N GLN A 403 14.64 3.63 -13.46
CA GLN A 403 13.69 4.72 -13.76
C GLN A 403 13.42 4.82 -15.27
N GLU A 404 14.46 4.54 -16.06
CA GLU A 404 14.46 4.63 -17.52
C GLU A 404 13.60 3.53 -18.16
N PRO A 405 12.61 3.87 -19.02
CA PRO A 405 11.63 2.93 -19.54
C PRO A 405 12.26 1.80 -20.36
N TYR A 406 13.27 2.11 -21.17
CA TYR A 406 13.94 1.16 -22.06
C TYR A 406 14.82 0.12 -21.33
N LYS A 407 15.15 0.36 -20.05
CA LYS A 407 15.89 -0.59 -19.21
C LYS A 407 14.98 -1.44 -18.32
N ARG A 408 13.67 -1.16 -18.29
CA ARG A 408 12.72 -1.91 -17.47
C ARG A 408 12.64 -3.36 -17.94
N GLY A 409 12.70 -4.29 -17.00
CA GLY A 409 12.67 -5.73 -17.27
C GLY A 409 14.05 -6.36 -17.48
N LEU A 410 15.13 -5.57 -17.45
CA LEU A 410 16.51 -6.08 -17.36
C LEU A 410 16.98 -6.22 -15.91
N GLU A 411 16.16 -5.86 -14.92
CA GLU A 411 16.53 -6.00 -13.52
C GLU A 411 16.60 -7.47 -13.08
N SER A 412 17.80 -7.85 -12.65
CA SER A 412 18.08 -9.09 -11.94
C SER A 412 18.50 -8.79 -10.50
N GLY A 413 18.10 -9.64 -9.57
CA GLY A 413 18.52 -9.53 -8.18
C GLY A 413 17.52 -10.20 -7.26
N TRP A 414 18.02 -10.75 -6.15
CA TRP A 414 17.20 -11.42 -5.14
C TRP A 414 16.02 -10.55 -4.68
N GLU A 415 16.26 -9.27 -4.39
CA GLU A 415 15.20 -8.37 -3.92
C GLU A 415 14.16 -8.14 -5.03
N TRP A 416 14.61 -7.97 -6.27
CA TRP A 416 13.71 -7.77 -7.40
C TRP A 416 12.83 -9.00 -7.70
N GLU A 417 13.40 -10.20 -7.59
CA GLU A 417 12.66 -11.45 -7.70
C GLU A 417 11.66 -11.64 -6.55
N MET A 418 12.05 -11.27 -5.33
CA MET A 418 11.16 -11.25 -4.17
C MET A 418 9.96 -10.31 -4.42
N LEU A 419 10.19 -9.13 -4.98
CA LEU A 419 9.13 -8.19 -5.35
C LEU A 419 8.19 -8.79 -6.41
N ARG A 420 8.74 -9.41 -7.47
CA ARG A 420 7.96 -10.07 -8.52
C ARG A 420 7.12 -11.22 -7.95
N HIS A 421 7.71 -12.05 -7.10
CA HIS A 421 6.99 -13.14 -6.43
C HIS A 421 5.88 -12.61 -5.53
N TRP A 422 6.17 -11.61 -4.68
CA TRP A 422 5.18 -11.00 -3.79
C TRP A 422 4.02 -10.36 -4.57
N ALA A 423 4.32 -9.65 -5.67
CA ALA A 423 3.32 -9.05 -6.55
C ALA A 423 2.46 -10.13 -7.25
N GLY A 424 3.08 -11.20 -7.75
CA GLY A 424 2.40 -12.32 -8.39
C GLY A 424 1.38 -13.01 -7.47
N VAL A 425 1.75 -13.22 -6.20
CA VAL A 425 0.84 -13.78 -5.18
C VAL A 425 -0.41 -12.92 -4.96
N LYS A 426 -0.31 -11.60 -5.17
CA LYS A 426 -1.40 -10.63 -4.98
C LYS A 426 -2.18 -10.34 -6.26
N GLY A 427 -1.90 -11.05 -7.36
CA GLY A 427 -2.60 -10.85 -8.62
C GLY A 427 -2.09 -9.65 -9.43
N MET A 428 -0.86 -9.21 -9.17
CA MET A 428 -0.20 -8.10 -9.85
C MET A 428 0.96 -8.61 -10.72
N ILE A 429 1.20 -7.96 -11.85
CA ILE A 429 2.33 -8.21 -12.75
C ILE A 429 3.20 -6.96 -12.74
N ILE A 430 4.50 -7.14 -12.53
CA ILE A 430 5.49 -6.09 -12.68
C ILE A 430 6.05 -6.19 -14.10
N ASP A 431 6.14 -5.06 -14.80
CA ASP A 431 6.65 -4.97 -16.18
C ASP A 431 5.85 -5.86 -17.15
N SER A 432 4.54 -5.60 -17.26
CA SER A 432 3.74 -6.18 -18.35
C SER A 432 4.37 -5.80 -19.70
N SER A 433 4.38 -6.74 -20.65
CA SER A 433 4.91 -6.50 -22.00
C SER A 433 4.27 -5.29 -22.69
N GLU A 434 2.99 -5.02 -22.37
CA GLU A 434 2.20 -3.89 -22.88
C GLU A 434 2.68 -2.50 -22.41
N MET A 435 3.55 -2.43 -21.39
CA MET A 435 4.00 -1.16 -20.78
C MET A 435 5.50 -0.93 -20.82
N VAL A 436 6.28 -1.91 -21.29
CA VAL A 436 7.72 -1.73 -21.50
C VAL A 436 7.91 -1.05 -22.86
N GLU A 437 7.84 0.27 -22.86
CA GLU A 437 8.21 1.11 -24.01
C GLU A 437 9.64 0.75 -24.45
N GLY A 438 9.75 0.08 -25.59
CA GLY A 438 11.01 -0.41 -26.13
C GLY A 438 11.00 -1.89 -26.51
N ARG A 439 10.22 -2.74 -25.83
CA ARG A 439 10.09 -4.15 -26.25
C ARG A 439 9.22 -4.31 -27.49
N GLU A 440 8.15 -3.53 -27.58
CA GLU A 440 7.33 -3.46 -28.79
C GLU A 440 8.15 -2.92 -29.95
N LEU A 441 8.92 -1.84 -29.76
CA LEU A 441 9.86 -1.33 -30.77
C LEU A 441 10.93 -2.34 -31.18
N THR A 442 11.46 -3.18 -30.27
CA THR A 442 12.36 -4.27 -30.66
C THR A 442 11.62 -5.39 -31.37
N SER A 443 10.41 -5.75 -30.95
CA SER A 443 9.61 -6.81 -31.58
C SER A 443 9.06 -6.38 -32.94
N GLU A 444 8.76 -5.10 -33.12
CA GLU A 444 8.37 -4.47 -34.38
C GLU A 444 9.59 -4.37 -35.29
N LYS A 445 10.74 -3.91 -34.78
CA LYS A 445 12.00 -3.93 -35.55
C LYS A 445 12.46 -5.35 -35.90
N GLU A 446 12.22 -6.33 -35.03
CA GLU A 446 12.48 -7.74 -35.28
C GLU A 446 11.48 -8.31 -36.28
N ALA A 447 10.20 -7.95 -36.19
CA ALA A 447 9.18 -8.31 -37.17
C ALA A 447 9.45 -7.68 -38.54
N GLU A 448 9.90 -6.43 -38.59
CA GLU A 448 10.36 -5.75 -39.80
C GLU A 448 11.61 -6.43 -40.37
N ARG A 449 12.58 -6.83 -39.53
CA ARG A 449 13.76 -7.58 -39.96
C ARG A 449 13.38 -8.96 -40.51
N LEU A 450 12.46 -9.67 -39.87
CA LEU A 450 11.98 -10.97 -40.34
C LEU A 450 11.19 -10.83 -41.63
N ALA A 451 10.30 -9.84 -41.74
CA ALA A 451 9.58 -9.53 -42.98
C ALA A 451 10.54 -9.13 -44.11
N ALA A 452 11.61 -8.39 -43.81
CA ALA A 452 12.67 -8.07 -44.77
C ALA A 452 13.45 -9.33 -45.21
N GLN A 453 13.81 -10.22 -44.28
CA GLN A 453 14.46 -11.51 -44.58
C GLN A 453 13.57 -12.40 -45.45
N ASP A 454 12.27 -12.50 -45.14
CA ASP A 454 11.31 -13.27 -45.91
C ASP A 454 11.13 -12.70 -47.33
N SER A 455 11.06 -11.37 -47.45
CA SER A 455 11.01 -10.70 -48.76
C SER A 455 12.28 -10.95 -49.60
N PHE A 456 13.45 -11.01 -48.95
CA PHE A 456 14.72 -11.29 -49.60
C PHE A 456 14.80 -12.76 -50.05
N LEU A 457 14.39 -13.70 -49.21
CA LEU A 457 14.30 -15.12 -49.56
C LEU A 457 13.30 -15.36 -50.69
N ALA A 458 12.16 -14.66 -50.70
CA ALA A 458 11.20 -14.71 -51.79
C ALA A 458 11.80 -14.22 -53.12
N ARG A 459 12.56 -13.12 -53.09
CA ARG A 459 13.29 -12.60 -54.27
C ARG A 459 14.38 -13.57 -54.75
N LEU A 460 15.10 -14.23 -53.84
CA LEU A 460 16.10 -15.24 -54.20
C LEU A 460 15.46 -16.47 -54.84
N LYS A 461 14.34 -16.96 -54.30
CA LYS A 461 13.59 -18.07 -54.90
C LYS A 461 13.10 -17.75 -56.31
N LEU A 462 12.62 -16.52 -56.55
CA LEU A 462 12.23 -16.06 -57.90
C LEU A 462 13.41 -16.00 -58.88
N LYS A 463 14.60 -15.60 -58.42
CA LYS A 463 15.80 -15.58 -59.27
C LYS A 463 16.31 -16.98 -59.61
N LEU A 464 16.25 -17.91 -58.65
CA LEU A 464 16.62 -19.32 -58.86
C LEU A 464 15.60 -20.08 -59.72
N ALA A 465 14.33 -19.66 -59.72
CA ALA A 465 13.29 -20.24 -60.55
C ALA A 465 13.29 -19.75 -62.01
N LYS A 466 14.23 -18.88 -62.43
CA LYS A 466 14.40 -18.56 -63.85
C LYS A 466 15.00 -19.79 -64.55
N PRO A 467 14.26 -20.47 -65.44
CA PRO A 467 14.82 -21.57 -66.20
C PRO A 467 15.89 -21.02 -67.15
N GLU A 468 17.06 -21.65 -67.16
CA GLU A 468 18.09 -21.38 -68.16
C GLU A 468 17.50 -21.58 -69.55
N ASP A 469 17.59 -20.53 -70.36
CA ASP A 469 17.17 -20.53 -71.75
C ASP A 469 17.83 -21.68 -72.51
N LYS A 470 16.98 -22.55 -73.08
CA LYS A 470 17.35 -23.60 -74.02
C LYS A 470 18.07 -22.98 -75.22
N LYS A 471 19.40 -22.96 -75.18
CA LYS A 471 20.22 -22.75 -76.37
C LYS A 471 20.19 -23.99 -77.26
N THR A 472 19.59 -23.80 -78.44
CA THR A 472 19.99 -24.34 -79.75
C THR A 472 20.29 -25.83 -79.88
N LYS A 473 19.40 -26.54 -80.61
CA LYS A 473 19.81 -27.69 -81.43
C LYS A 473 19.57 -27.38 -82.91
N LYS A 474 20.68 -27.13 -83.60
CA LYS A 474 20.86 -27.24 -85.06
C LYS A 474 20.24 -28.56 -85.55
N ARG A 475 19.46 -28.54 -86.63
CA ARG A 475 19.20 -29.72 -87.45
C ARG A 475 20.05 -29.62 -88.72
N LEU A 476 21.01 -30.54 -88.81
CA LEU A 476 21.80 -30.89 -89.99
C LEU A 476 21.20 -32.20 -90.56
N PHE A 477 20.78 -32.17 -91.85
CA PHE A 477 20.79 -33.21 -92.93
C PHE A 477 20.25 -34.65 -92.64
N PRO A 478 20.02 -35.58 -93.63
CA PRO A 478 20.45 -35.64 -95.03
C PRO A 478 19.41 -36.14 -96.09
N SER A 479 19.86 -36.12 -97.37
CA SER A 479 19.49 -36.91 -98.57
C SER A 479 18.03 -37.16 -98.93
#